data_AF-A0A392VIR7-F1
#
_entry.id   AF-A0A392VIR7-F1
#
_cell.length_a   1.000
_cell.length_b   1.000
_cell.length_c   1.000
_cell.angle_alpha   90.00
_cell.angle_beta   90.00
_cell.angle_gamma   90.00
#
_symmetry.space_group_name_H-M   'P 1'
#
loop_
_entity.id
_entity.type
_entity.pdbx_description
1 polymer ?
#
loop_
_entity_poly.entity_id
_entity_poly.type
_entity_poly.pdbx_seq_one_letter_code
_entity_poly.pdbx_strand_id
1 'polypeptide(L)' 'MRDPNGVSRGSGFVAFSTPEEASRALGEMNGKMIVSKPLYVAVAQR' A
#
# COMPACT_ATOMS: atom_id res chain seq x y z
N MET A 1 -9.11 -4.25 0.96
CA MET A 1 -10.58 -4.12 0.80
C MET A 1 -11.09 -5.34 0.05
N ARG A 2 -12.09 -6.07 0.56
CA ARG A 2 -12.67 -7.24 -0.13
C ARG A 2 -14.03 -6.90 -0.74
N ASP A 3 -14.43 -7.61 -1.78
CA ASP A 3 -15.80 -7.58 -2.29
C ASP A 3 -16.73 -8.45 -1.40
N PRO A 4 -18.05 -8.46 -1.63
CA PRO A 4 -18.98 -9.31 -0.88
C PRO A 4 -18.66 -10.81 -0.97
N ASN A 5 -17.94 -11.24 -2.01
CA ASN A 5 -17.51 -12.63 -2.21
C ASN A 5 -16.16 -12.95 -1.52
N GLY A 6 -15.57 -12.00 -0.78
CA GLY A 6 -14.31 -12.19 -0.06
C GLY A 6 -13.04 -12.03 -0.91
N VAL A 7 -13.18 -11.70 -2.19
CA VAL A 7 -12.07 -11.46 -3.13
C VAL A 7 -11.41 -10.11 -2.81
N SER A 8 -10.08 -10.10 -2.69
CA SER A 8 -9.32 -8.87 -2.49
C SER A 8 -9.41 -7.98 -3.73
N ARG A 9 -9.74 -6.69 -3.53
CA ARG A 9 -9.75 -5.69 -4.60
C ARG A 9 -8.35 -5.24 -5.04
N GLY A 10 -7.29 -5.85 -4.50
CA GLY A 10 -5.90 -5.52 -4.85
C GLY A 10 -5.40 -4.19 -4.27
N SER A 11 -6.17 -3.57 -3.37
CA SER A 11 -5.82 -2.30 -2.72
C SER A 11 -6.09 -2.32 -1.22
N GLY A 12 -5.35 -1.46 -0.50
CA GLY A 12 -5.46 -1.29 0.94
C GLY A 12 -4.79 0.00 1.40
N PHE A 13 -5.11 0.38 2.63
CA PHE A 13 -4.50 1.51 3.33
C PHE A 13 -3.69 0.97 4.50
N VAL A 14 -2.56 1.62 4.77
CA VAL A 14 -1.70 1.34 5.91
C VAL A 14 -1.53 2.64 6.67
N ALA A 15 -1.78 2.59 7.98
CA ALA A 15 -1.49 3.70 8.88
C ALA A 15 -0.17 3.41 9.60
N PHE A 16 0.70 4.41 9.62
CA PHE A 16 1.94 4.38 10.39
C PHE A 16 1.78 5.24 11.63
N SER A 17 2.60 4.97 12.66
CA SER A 17 2.57 5.73 13.89
C SER A 17 3.21 7.11 13.72
N THR A 18 4.21 7.20 12.85
CA THR A 18 4.92 8.45 12.56
C THR A 18 4.97 8.77 11.05
N PRO A 19 5.02 10.06 10.68
CA PRO A 19 5.14 10.46 9.27
C PRO A 19 6.50 10.06 8.66
N GLU A 20 7.54 9.92 9.47
CA GLU A 20 8.87 9.46 9.02
C GLU A 20 8.83 7.99 8.58
N GLU A 21 8.10 7.13 9.31
CA GLU A 21 7.84 5.74 8.91
C GLU A 21 7.08 5.66 7.59
N ALA A 22 6.04 6.47 7.44
CA ALA A 22 5.27 6.53 6.20
C ALA A 22 6.13 6.97 5.00
N SER A 23 6.99 7.97 5.20
CA SER A 23 7.88 8.49 4.16
C SER A 23 8.93 7.46 3.73
N ARG A 24 9.51 6.73 4.69
CA ARG A 24 10.43 5.61 4.41
C ARG A 24 9.72 4.50 3.64
N ALA A 25 8.53 4.09 4.09
CA ALA A 25 7.74 3.06 3.42
C ALA A 25 7.38 3.45 1.98
N LEU A 26 7.04 4.72 1.72
CA LEU A 26 6.82 5.23 0.37
C LEU A 26 8.04 5.06 -0.53
N GLY A 27 9.23 5.43 -0.06
CA GLY A 27 10.46 5.29 -0.83
C GLY A 27 10.86 3.84 -1.09
N GLU A 28 10.73 2.97 -0.08
CA GLU A 28 11.18 1.57 -0.17
C GLU A 28 10.18 0.65 -0.88
N MET A 29 8.88 0.92 -0.76
CA MET A 29 7.83 0.00 -1.24
C MET A 29 7.25 0.43 -2.58
N ASN A 30 7.30 1.71 -2.94
CA ASN A 30 6.82 2.15 -4.25
C ASN A 30 7.70 1.58 -5.37
N GLY A 31 7.09 0.89 -6.33
CA GLY A 31 7.79 0.20 -7.42
C GLY A 31 8.38 -1.17 -7.05
N LYS A 32 8.29 -1.59 -5.78
CA LYS A 32 8.82 -2.88 -5.35
C LYS A 32 8.03 -4.03 -5.99
N MET A 33 8.74 -4.98 -6.59
CA MET A 33 8.14 -6.16 -7.21
C MET A 33 7.69 -7.17 -6.14
N ILE A 34 6.41 -7.52 -6.11
CA ILE A 34 5.84 -8.54 -5.24
C ILE A 34 5.10 -9.57 -6.09
N VAL A 35 5.52 -10.84 -6.00
CA VAL A 35 4.93 -12.03 -6.67
C VAL A 35 4.95 -12.00 -8.21
N SER A 36 4.95 -10.83 -8.84
CA SER A 36 5.10 -10.54 -10.29
C SER A 36 4.59 -9.15 -10.66
N LYS A 37 4.06 -8.37 -9.70
CA LYS A 37 3.51 -7.03 -9.95
C LYS A 37 4.28 -5.98 -9.16
N PRO A 38 4.59 -4.81 -9.76
CA PRO A 38 5.14 -3.70 -8.99
C PRO A 38 4.07 -3.14 -8.07
N LEU A 39 4.42 -2.87 -6.82
CA LEU A 39 3.57 -2.15 -5.90
C LEU A 39 3.49 -0.67 -6.29
N TYR A 40 2.29 -0.11 -6.21
CA TYR A 40 2.09 1.32 -6.25
C TYR A 40 1.74 1.79 -4.84
N VAL A 41 2.54 2.72 -4.31
CA VAL A 41 2.33 3.27 -2.98
C VAL A 41 2.28 4.79 -3.10
N ALA A 42 1.24 5.39 -2.54
CA ALA A 42 1.01 6.84 -2.53
C ALA A 42 0.47 7.27 -1.17
N VAL A 43 0.62 8.56 -0.85
CA VAL A 43 0.00 9.15 0.34
C VAL A 43 -1.52 9.09 0.18
N ALA A 44 -2.18 8.47 1.14
CA ALA A 44 -3.63 8.44 1.17
C ALA A 44 -4.16 9.83 1.57
N GLN A 45 -5.01 10.41 0.74
CA GLN A 45 -5.78 11.60 1.09
C GLN A 45 -7.08 11.18 1.77
N ARG A 46 -7.47 11.90 2.82
CA ARG A 46 -8.70 11.69 3.57
C ARG A 46 -9.89 12.31 2.84
#